data_AF-A0A958V8J5-F1
#
_entry.id   AF-A0A958V8J5-F1
#
_cell.length_a   1.000
_cell.length_b   1.000
_cell.length_c   1.000
_cell.angle_alpha   90.00
_cell.angle_beta   90.00
_cell.angle_gamma   90.00
#
_symmetry.space_group_name_H-M   'P 1'
#
loop_
_entity.id
_entity.type
_entity.pdbx_description
1 polymer ?
#
loop_
_entity_poly.entity_id
_entity_poly.type
_entity_poly.pdbx_seq_one_letter_code
_entity_poly.pdbx_strand_id
1 'polypeptide(L)'
;FKGLQIDNDLLVIKNVYSDYKNEKKLEIKSFEIANNQNHGIKLSFNDSLNQNNLKYFHSSYTNKRDSITTIRGFYLNNEFKSINLPKRISDWINYTDLIVRPETSIFYDSDNKSNGFRAYKRTIIDSLVNYYELKTNKPPYKKEQDFITRRKELNEWQSKKEKFADSLYTNDQNFKKLLIEALEYAEENKVSNGDLEDFTAQLISKKRALELMRQNRQVGTCSFDNGPIIQQKRIASLASKTQNWDVFIKSFLNVMNDNVSRNANSNIASNARKTYIEELAKLDLDIDKILLGSNVRIEDATRKHYFSDGSKIAKAYANLNSDKQEYFENKTFEIIKDEEIDAFNKLHFYNTLKNYQYFIKDSIKKTELEKDIQNLVPLLPKELKSRIENPNKQLYDLLYREKEELDNFDVKSSIIAHIGSYSFDGDCWQAELIDKKSDGKIIYDLTMAIGEEITPLQNFIDKKSELKSRVEEHSFLQKIINDNKENKVYIKFTTDKSFVNHRNRVTEDMPKELVDELDFENAISLYVSFPKRKYVRFVLLNNGNLLMLGIPKDFELPGYKFEDLMTKEEKSFLSTSYKSFKLFDENGKMLN
;
A
#
# COMPACT_ATOMS: atom_id res chain seq x y z
N PHE A 1 -17.59 12.31 28.81
CA PHE A 1 -18.19 11.29 27.91
C PHE A 1 -17.37 10.02 28.02
N LYS A 2 -18.01 8.87 28.28
CA LYS A 2 -17.29 7.61 28.54
C LYS A 2 -16.56 7.05 27.30
N GLY A 3 -17.09 7.29 26.10
CA GLY A 3 -16.44 6.99 24.82
C GLY A 3 -15.59 8.13 24.23
N LEU A 4 -15.16 9.13 25.02
CA LEU A 4 -14.31 10.20 24.51
C LEU A 4 -12.90 9.69 24.26
N GLN A 5 -12.47 9.77 23.01
CA GLN A 5 -11.11 9.48 22.60
C GLN A 5 -10.37 10.79 22.36
N ILE A 6 -9.18 10.94 22.94
CA ILE A 6 -8.32 12.09 22.73
C ILE A 6 -6.98 11.58 22.21
N ASP A 7 -6.52 12.14 21.09
CA ASP A 7 -5.20 11.85 20.53
C ASP A 7 -4.44 13.18 20.39
N ASN A 8 -3.33 13.32 21.10
CA ASN A 8 -2.58 14.57 21.24
C ASN A 8 -1.30 14.59 20.41
N ASP A 9 -0.73 15.77 20.21
CA ASP A 9 0.51 15.97 19.44
C ASP A 9 0.35 15.49 17.98
N LEU A 10 -0.70 15.96 17.33
CA LEU A 10 -0.99 15.69 15.92
C LEU A 10 -0.39 16.79 15.04
N LEU A 11 0.33 16.40 13.99
CA LEU A 11 0.54 17.28 12.84
C LEU A 11 -0.77 17.33 12.05
N VAL A 12 -1.38 18.51 11.97
CA VAL A 12 -2.68 18.72 11.30
C VAL A 12 -2.50 19.70 10.15
N ILE A 13 -3.07 19.37 8.99
CA ILE A 13 -3.14 20.26 7.83
C ILE A 13 -4.58 20.53 7.40
N LYS A 14 -4.78 21.68 6.76
CA LYS A 14 -6.03 22.11 6.14
C LYS A 14 -5.86 22.14 4.62
N ASN A 15 -6.71 21.43 3.90
CA ASN A 15 -6.69 21.37 2.44
C ASN A 15 -8.06 21.72 1.86
N VAL A 16 -8.06 22.46 0.75
CA VAL A 16 -9.24 22.67 -0.08
C VAL A 16 -9.07 21.87 -1.37
N TYR A 17 -10.05 21.03 -1.70
CA TYR A 17 -10.00 20.21 -2.92
C TYR A 17 -11.39 20.06 -3.54
N SER A 18 -11.45 19.68 -4.81
CA SER A 18 -12.69 19.29 -5.48
C SER A 18 -12.82 17.78 -5.46
N ASP A 19 -13.96 17.26 -5.00
CA ASP A 19 -14.22 15.82 -5.01
C ASP A 19 -14.59 15.30 -6.42
N TYR A 20 -14.94 14.02 -6.51
CA TYR A 20 -15.31 13.36 -7.78
C TYR A 20 -16.59 13.92 -8.43
N LYS A 21 -17.39 14.71 -7.68
CA LYS A 21 -18.55 15.45 -8.19
C LYS A 21 -18.21 16.89 -8.55
N ASN A 22 -16.93 17.25 -8.52
CA ASN A 22 -16.43 18.62 -8.64
C ASN A 22 -16.93 19.56 -7.54
N GLU A 23 -17.41 19.04 -6.40
CA GLU A 23 -17.81 19.85 -5.26
C GLU A 23 -16.58 20.25 -4.45
N LYS A 24 -16.43 21.54 -4.14
CA LYS A 24 -15.37 22.00 -3.23
C LYS A 24 -15.60 21.47 -1.83
N LYS A 25 -14.57 20.87 -1.25
CA LYS A 25 -14.54 20.35 0.12
C LYS A 25 -13.36 20.94 0.87
N LEU A 26 -13.55 21.09 2.18
CA LEU A 26 -12.51 21.38 3.15
C LEU A 26 -12.16 20.09 3.88
N GLU A 27 -10.90 19.67 3.81
CA GLU A 27 -10.38 18.52 4.55
C GLU A 27 -9.44 19.03 5.64
N ILE A 28 -9.72 18.64 6.89
CA ILE A 28 -8.76 18.75 7.99
C ILE A 28 -8.29 17.33 8.29
N LYS A 29 -6.97 17.12 8.27
CA LYS A 29 -6.41 15.78 8.50
C LYS A 29 -5.09 15.82 9.24
N SER A 30 -4.80 14.71 9.91
CA SER A 30 -3.47 14.36 10.42
C SER A 30 -2.84 13.23 9.59
N PHE A 31 -1.68 12.75 10.04
CA PHE A 31 -0.90 11.74 9.34
C PHE A 31 -0.59 10.55 10.23
N GLU A 32 -0.50 9.39 9.60
CA GLU A 32 -0.03 8.17 10.25
C GLU A 32 1.48 8.30 10.49
N ILE A 33 1.88 8.08 11.74
CA ILE A 33 3.29 8.15 12.16
C ILE A 33 3.55 6.95 13.07
N ALA A 34 4.43 6.05 12.64
CA ALA A 34 4.65 4.76 13.30
C ALA A 34 3.33 3.96 13.41
N ASN A 35 2.92 3.51 14.60
CA ASN A 35 1.66 2.76 14.78
C ASN A 35 0.46 3.67 15.11
N ASN A 36 0.63 5.00 15.05
CA ASN A 36 -0.44 5.94 15.37
C ASN A 36 -1.21 6.31 14.11
N GLN A 37 -2.54 6.21 14.16
CA GLN A 37 -3.39 6.44 13.00
C GLN A 37 -3.51 7.90 12.58
N ASN A 38 -3.89 8.09 11.31
CA ASN A 38 -4.35 9.39 10.84
C ASN A 38 -5.82 9.63 11.23
N HIS A 39 -6.15 10.91 11.34
CA HIS A 39 -7.52 11.39 11.56
C HIS A 39 -7.90 12.31 10.42
N GLY A 40 -9.18 12.35 10.07
CA GLY A 40 -9.65 13.20 8.99
C GLY A 40 -11.13 13.53 9.13
N ILE A 41 -11.46 14.79 8.86
CA ILE A 41 -12.84 15.24 8.67
C ILE A 41 -12.95 15.96 7.34
N LYS A 42 -14.09 15.78 6.68
CA LYS A 42 -14.42 16.41 5.40
C LYS A 42 -15.67 17.24 5.59
N LEU A 43 -15.58 18.52 5.28
CA LEU A 43 -16.65 19.50 5.40
C LEU A 43 -16.97 20.05 4.00
N SER A 44 -18.23 20.43 3.78
CA SER A 44 -18.57 21.25 2.62
C SER A 44 -17.79 22.56 2.70
N PHE A 45 -17.18 22.96 1.59
CA PHE A 45 -16.42 24.21 1.56
C PHE A 45 -17.33 25.40 1.83
N ASN A 46 -16.88 26.29 2.73
CA ASN A 46 -17.48 27.58 3.05
C ASN A 46 -16.35 28.54 3.39
N ASP A 47 -16.36 29.75 2.83
CA ASP A 47 -15.32 30.76 3.07
C ASP A 47 -15.16 31.08 4.56
N SER A 48 -16.25 31.05 5.33
CA SER A 48 -16.22 31.24 6.79
C SER A 48 -15.44 30.13 7.50
N LEU A 49 -15.52 28.89 7.00
CA LEU A 49 -14.79 27.74 7.54
C LEU A 49 -13.33 27.68 7.06
N ASN A 50 -13.00 28.41 6.00
CA ASN A 50 -11.65 28.44 5.45
C ASN A 50 -10.76 29.51 6.10
N GLN A 51 -11.27 30.26 7.08
CA GLN A 51 -10.48 31.23 7.83
C GLN A 51 -9.38 30.53 8.66
N ASN A 52 -8.26 31.22 8.88
CA ASN A 52 -7.12 30.64 9.61
C ASN A 52 -7.30 30.70 11.14
N ASN A 53 -8.14 31.61 11.64
CA ASN A 53 -8.40 31.84 13.06
C ASN A 53 -9.31 30.78 13.72
N LEU A 54 -9.90 29.88 12.95
CA LEU A 54 -10.72 28.80 13.50
C LEU A 54 -9.84 27.72 14.13
N LYS A 55 -10.18 27.36 15.37
CA LYS A 55 -9.49 26.32 16.15
C LYS A 55 -10.31 25.05 16.35
N TYR A 56 -11.57 25.06 15.94
CA TYR A 56 -12.52 24.00 16.20
C TYR A 56 -13.15 23.54 14.90
N PHE A 57 -12.97 22.27 14.56
CA PHE A 57 -13.58 21.67 13.39
C PHE A 57 -14.17 20.33 13.80
N HIS A 58 -15.41 20.05 13.43
CA HIS A 58 -16.04 18.77 13.75
C HIS A 58 -17.01 18.34 12.66
N SER A 59 -17.25 17.05 12.60
CA SER A 59 -18.30 16.42 11.82
C SER A 59 -19.02 15.40 12.67
N SER A 60 -20.34 15.32 12.54
CA SER A 60 -21.16 14.29 13.19
C SER A 60 -21.67 13.31 12.14
N TYR A 61 -21.66 12.02 12.47
CA TYR A 61 -22.26 10.97 11.67
C TYR A 61 -23.15 10.10 12.55
N THR A 62 -24.41 9.91 12.13
CA THR A 62 -25.35 9.01 12.82
C THR A 62 -25.47 7.72 12.04
N ASN A 63 -25.05 6.62 12.64
CA ASN A 63 -25.29 5.30 12.10
C ASN A 63 -26.77 4.94 12.30
N LYS A 64 -27.51 4.80 11.19
CA LYS A 64 -28.94 4.49 11.22
C LYS A 64 -29.27 3.11 11.79
N ARG A 65 -28.34 2.16 11.70
CA ARG A 65 -28.55 0.78 12.18
C ARG A 65 -28.56 0.73 13.71
N ASP A 66 -27.58 1.39 14.31
CA ASP A 66 -27.32 1.29 15.74
C ASP A 66 -27.82 2.53 16.51
N SER A 67 -28.32 3.54 15.79
CA SER A 67 -28.76 4.84 16.31
C SER A 67 -27.66 5.61 17.08
N ILE A 68 -26.40 5.23 16.90
CA ILE A 68 -25.24 5.90 17.52
C ILE A 68 -24.83 7.09 16.66
N THR A 69 -24.66 8.25 17.30
CA THR A 69 -24.06 9.43 16.68
C THR A 69 -22.62 9.60 17.14
N THR A 70 -21.69 9.48 16.19
CA THR A 70 -20.27 9.72 16.42
C THR A 70 -19.93 11.15 16.03
N ILE A 71 -19.29 11.88 16.95
CA ILE A 71 -18.72 13.20 16.67
C ILE A 71 -17.21 13.02 16.60
N ARG A 72 -16.60 13.48 15.51
CA ARG A 72 -15.15 13.50 15.32
C ARG A 72 -14.71 14.90 14.95
N GLY A 73 -13.53 15.31 15.37
CA GLY A 73 -13.08 16.67 15.14
C GLY A 73 -11.67 16.94 15.60
N PHE A 74 -11.24 18.17 15.37
CA PHE A 74 -9.97 18.72 15.78
C PHE A 74 -10.19 19.92 16.69
N TYR A 75 -9.47 19.92 17.80
CA TYR A 75 -9.24 21.09 18.63
C TYR A 75 -7.78 21.50 18.46
N LEU A 76 -7.55 22.69 17.92
CA LEU A 76 -6.22 23.19 17.61
C LEU A 76 -5.73 24.13 18.70
N ASN A 77 -4.53 23.86 19.24
CA ASN A 77 -3.89 24.78 20.17
C ASN A 77 -3.50 26.10 19.48
N ASN A 78 -3.06 25.99 18.23
CA ASN A 78 -2.63 27.08 17.37
C ASN A 78 -3.48 27.15 16.10
N GLU A 79 -3.63 28.36 15.57
CA GLU A 79 -4.26 28.59 14.27
C GLU A 79 -3.44 27.97 13.12
N PHE A 80 -4.11 27.67 12.00
CA PHE A 80 -3.38 27.26 10.79
C PHE A 80 -2.53 28.41 10.26
N LYS A 81 -1.32 28.08 9.81
CA LYS A 81 -0.37 29.04 9.26
C LYS A 81 0.21 28.50 7.96
N SER A 82 0.36 29.38 6.98
CA SER A 82 1.19 29.11 5.80
C SER A 82 2.60 29.59 6.09
N ILE A 83 3.59 28.74 5.84
CA ILE A 83 5.00 29.03 6.09
C ILE A 83 5.66 29.27 4.74
N ASN A 84 6.35 30.41 4.61
CA ASN A 84 7.12 30.71 3.41
C ASN A 84 8.35 29.81 3.38
N LEU A 85 8.56 29.11 2.26
CA LEU A 85 9.74 28.28 2.09
C LEU A 85 11.00 29.14 1.84
N PRO A 86 12.17 28.68 2.31
CA PRO A 86 13.43 29.34 2.02
C PRO A 86 13.70 29.41 0.51
N LYS A 87 14.32 30.49 0.06
CA LYS A 87 14.60 30.74 -1.37
C LYS A 87 15.25 29.56 -2.08
N ARG A 88 16.20 28.88 -1.40
CA ARG A 88 16.89 27.69 -1.93
C ARG A 88 15.95 26.56 -2.35
N ILE A 89 14.85 26.37 -1.62
CA ILE A 89 13.84 25.34 -1.92
C ILE A 89 12.88 25.84 -2.99
N SER A 90 12.49 27.11 -2.94
CA SER A 90 11.69 27.74 -4.00
C SER A 90 12.38 27.64 -5.36
N ASP A 91 13.70 27.80 -5.42
CA ASP A 91 14.48 27.64 -6.65
C ASP A 91 14.38 26.22 -7.22
N TRP A 92 14.31 25.19 -6.37
CA TRP A 92 14.11 23.81 -6.83
C TRP A 92 12.70 23.59 -7.39
N ILE A 93 11.69 24.10 -6.70
CA ILE A 93 10.28 24.05 -7.15
C ILE A 93 10.15 24.74 -8.51
N ASN A 94 10.67 25.96 -8.64
CA ASN A 94 10.63 26.73 -9.88
C ASN A 94 11.34 26.00 -11.02
N TYR A 95 12.52 25.44 -10.76
CA TYR A 95 13.24 24.66 -11.77
C TYR A 95 12.44 23.43 -12.22
N THR A 96 11.87 22.69 -11.27
CA THR A 96 10.99 21.55 -11.57
C THR A 96 9.84 21.96 -12.48
N ASP A 97 9.10 23.02 -12.14
CA ASP A 97 7.92 23.40 -12.91
C ASP A 97 8.28 23.93 -14.30
N LEU A 98 9.41 24.65 -14.43
CA LEU A 98 9.93 25.10 -15.73
C LEU A 98 10.31 23.94 -16.65
N ILE A 99 10.93 22.89 -16.10
CA ILE A 99 11.42 21.74 -16.87
C ILE A 99 10.30 20.72 -17.15
N VAL A 100 9.41 20.48 -16.18
CA VAL A 100 8.34 19.48 -16.29
C VAL A 100 7.11 20.02 -17.01
N ARG A 101 6.84 21.33 -16.88
CA ARG A 101 5.65 22.01 -17.41
C ARG A 101 4.37 21.25 -17.10
N PRO A 102 3.94 21.22 -15.82
CA PRO A 102 2.88 20.34 -15.36
C PRO A 102 1.52 20.57 -16.05
N GLU A 103 1.30 21.73 -16.66
CA GLU A 103 0.17 22.06 -17.53
C GLU A 103 0.14 21.28 -18.85
N THR A 104 1.27 20.70 -19.28
CA THR A 104 1.37 19.95 -20.54
C THR A 104 0.58 18.65 -20.43
N SER A 105 -0.50 18.51 -21.22
CA SER A 105 -1.22 17.25 -21.25
C SER A 105 -0.48 16.19 -22.09
N ILE A 106 -0.25 15.02 -21.49
CA ILE A 106 0.28 13.87 -22.23
C ILE A 106 -0.80 13.33 -23.17
N PHE A 107 -2.02 13.13 -22.66
CA PHE A 107 -3.14 12.60 -23.44
C PHE A 107 -4.15 13.69 -23.77
N TYR A 108 -4.81 13.58 -24.92
CA TYR A 108 -5.80 14.56 -25.37
C TYR A 108 -7.20 14.33 -24.83
N ASP A 109 -7.49 13.13 -24.31
CA ASP A 109 -8.77 12.88 -23.66
C ASP A 109 -8.82 13.51 -22.26
N SER A 110 -9.91 14.20 -21.94
CA SER A 110 -10.19 14.66 -20.59
C SER A 110 -10.82 13.52 -19.81
N ASP A 111 -10.04 12.77 -19.01
CA ASP A 111 -10.36 11.83 -17.90
C ASP A 111 -11.68 11.00 -17.88
N ASN A 112 -12.46 10.93 -18.95
CA ASN A 112 -13.85 10.46 -18.96
C ASN A 112 -14.09 9.30 -19.94
N LYS A 113 -13.12 8.38 -20.07
CA LYS A 113 -13.45 7.03 -20.58
C LYS A 113 -14.05 6.23 -19.44
N SER A 114 -15.33 6.49 -19.15
CA SER A 114 -16.14 5.56 -18.37
C SER A 114 -16.16 4.22 -19.11
N ASN A 115 -15.86 3.14 -18.39
CA ASN A 115 -15.88 1.76 -18.86
C ASN A 115 -17.33 1.27 -19.10
N GLY A 116 -18.11 2.01 -19.88
CA GLY A 116 -19.31 1.45 -20.49
C GLY A 116 -18.87 0.43 -21.53
N PHE A 117 -19.30 -0.83 -21.39
CA PHE A 117 -19.19 -1.83 -22.44
C PHE A 117 -19.93 -1.32 -23.70
N ARG A 118 -19.23 -0.58 -24.55
CA ARG A 118 -19.71 -0.25 -25.89
C ARG A 118 -19.46 -1.46 -26.77
N ALA A 119 -20.47 -1.90 -27.51
CA ALA A 119 -20.30 -2.95 -28.51
C ALA A 119 -19.18 -2.53 -29.48
N TYR A 120 -18.13 -3.34 -29.55
CA TYR A 120 -16.97 -3.06 -30.41
C TYR A 120 -17.39 -3.12 -31.88
N LYS A 121 -17.24 -2.02 -32.60
CA LYS A 121 -17.47 -1.96 -34.05
C LYS A 121 -16.14 -2.09 -34.76
N ARG A 122 -15.99 -3.10 -35.63
CA ARG A 122 -14.79 -3.26 -36.45
C ARG A 122 -14.57 -2.02 -37.33
N THR A 123 -13.32 -1.60 -37.43
CA THR A 123 -12.86 -0.44 -38.18
C THR A 123 -11.82 -0.86 -39.23
N ILE A 124 -11.42 0.09 -40.08
CA ILE A 124 -10.32 -0.13 -41.04
C ILE A 124 -8.98 -0.44 -40.34
N ILE A 125 -8.82 0.00 -39.08
CA ILE A 125 -7.67 -0.34 -38.24
C ILE A 125 -7.65 -1.85 -37.95
N ASP A 126 -8.80 -2.46 -37.66
CA ASP A 126 -8.90 -3.91 -37.50
C ASP A 126 -8.57 -4.65 -38.80
N SER A 127 -9.00 -4.12 -39.94
CA SER A 127 -8.69 -4.69 -41.25
C SER A 127 -7.18 -4.69 -41.50
N LEU A 128 -6.47 -3.61 -41.19
CA LEU A 128 -5.01 -3.53 -41.27
C LEU A 128 -4.33 -4.58 -40.39
N VAL A 129 -4.73 -4.66 -39.10
CA VAL A 129 -4.15 -5.63 -38.16
C VAL A 129 -4.40 -7.06 -38.63
N ASN A 130 -5.64 -7.41 -38.97
CA ASN A 130 -5.98 -8.74 -39.46
C ASN A 130 -5.20 -9.08 -40.74
N TYR A 131 -5.05 -8.13 -41.68
CA TYR A 131 -4.27 -8.34 -42.90
C TYR A 131 -2.80 -8.66 -42.59
N TYR A 132 -2.20 -7.89 -41.69
CA TYR A 132 -0.82 -8.11 -41.23
C TYR A 132 -0.66 -9.48 -40.56
N GLU A 133 -1.57 -9.85 -39.65
CA GLU A 133 -1.53 -11.13 -38.94
C GLU A 133 -1.63 -12.33 -39.88
N LEU A 134 -2.49 -12.23 -40.91
CA LEU A 134 -2.62 -13.25 -41.95
C LEU A 134 -1.35 -13.36 -42.79
N LYS A 135 -0.82 -12.24 -43.29
CA LYS A 135 0.37 -12.24 -44.16
C LYS A 135 1.65 -12.69 -43.47
N THR A 136 1.72 -12.52 -42.16
CA THR A 136 2.90 -12.88 -41.36
C THR A 136 2.74 -14.21 -40.64
N ASN A 137 1.63 -14.93 -40.89
CA ASN A 137 1.32 -16.21 -40.27
C ASN A 137 1.39 -16.16 -38.73
N LYS A 138 0.68 -15.22 -38.11
CA LYS A 138 0.59 -15.15 -36.65
C LYS A 138 0.17 -16.50 -36.08
N PRO A 139 0.90 -17.06 -35.08
CA PRO A 139 0.57 -18.36 -34.52
C PRO A 139 -0.88 -18.39 -33.99
N PRO A 140 -1.73 -19.33 -34.45
CA PRO A 140 -3.13 -19.39 -34.07
C PRO A 140 -3.29 -19.77 -32.60
N TYR A 141 -4.38 -19.35 -31.97
CA TYR A 141 -4.72 -19.79 -30.63
C TYR A 141 -5.18 -21.25 -30.65
N LYS A 142 -4.61 -22.07 -29.77
CA LYS A 142 -4.99 -23.48 -29.57
C LYS A 142 -5.47 -23.64 -28.13
N LYS A 143 -6.73 -24.07 -27.94
CA LYS A 143 -7.36 -24.16 -26.61
C LYS A 143 -6.62 -25.06 -25.61
N GLU A 144 -5.92 -26.08 -26.13
CA GLU A 144 -5.20 -27.09 -25.34
C GLU A 144 -3.74 -26.71 -25.05
N GLN A 145 -3.25 -25.60 -25.60
CA GLN A 145 -1.86 -25.18 -25.43
C GLN A 145 -1.64 -24.51 -24.07
N ASP A 146 -0.55 -24.88 -23.38
CA ASP A 146 -0.19 -24.24 -22.13
C ASP A 146 0.25 -22.77 -22.35
N PHE A 147 0.07 -21.95 -21.31
CA PHE A 147 0.33 -20.52 -21.36
C PHE A 147 1.80 -20.18 -21.70
N ILE A 148 2.76 -20.97 -21.21
CA ILE A 148 4.19 -20.70 -21.38
C ILE A 148 4.58 -20.91 -22.84
N THR A 149 4.18 -22.03 -23.42
CA THR A 149 4.42 -22.36 -24.83
C THR A 149 3.76 -21.33 -25.75
N ARG A 150 2.48 -20.97 -25.48
CA ARG A 150 1.77 -19.94 -26.24
C ARG A 150 2.52 -18.59 -26.21
N ARG A 151 2.97 -18.18 -25.03
CA ARG A 151 3.69 -16.93 -24.86
C ARG A 151 5.03 -16.93 -25.59
N LYS A 152 5.74 -18.05 -25.60
CA LYS A 152 6.99 -18.22 -26.33
C LYS A 152 6.79 -18.04 -27.84
N GLU A 153 5.84 -18.75 -28.44
CA GLU A 153 5.52 -18.64 -29.87
C GLU A 153 5.11 -17.21 -30.27
N LEU A 154 4.27 -16.56 -29.46
CA LEU A 154 3.87 -15.18 -29.70
C LEU A 154 5.05 -14.21 -29.60
N ASN A 155 5.91 -14.36 -28.59
CA ASN A 155 7.09 -13.52 -28.43
C ASN A 155 8.05 -13.68 -29.61
N GLU A 156 8.25 -14.91 -30.10
CA GLU A 156 9.09 -15.18 -31.27
C GLU A 156 8.53 -14.52 -32.53
N TRP A 157 7.21 -14.59 -32.76
CA TRP A 157 6.57 -13.89 -33.88
C TRP A 157 6.65 -12.37 -33.72
N GLN A 158 6.35 -11.83 -32.53
CA GLN A 158 6.44 -10.39 -32.24
C GLN A 158 7.86 -9.84 -32.39
N SER A 159 8.89 -10.63 -32.06
CA SER A 159 10.29 -10.22 -32.23
C SER A 159 10.67 -9.92 -33.69
N LYS A 160 9.91 -10.45 -34.65
CA LYS A 160 10.11 -10.25 -36.10
C LYS A 160 9.23 -9.15 -36.68
N LYS A 161 8.42 -8.47 -35.84
CA LYS A 161 7.41 -7.50 -36.27
C LYS A 161 7.98 -6.42 -37.18
N GLU A 162 9.12 -5.83 -36.79
CA GLU A 162 9.76 -4.77 -37.58
C GLU A 162 10.11 -5.26 -38.99
N LYS A 163 10.79 -6.42 -39.08
CA LYS A 163 11.21 -7.01 -40.36
C LYS A 163 10.03 -7.36 -41.27
N PHE A 164 8.94 -7.86 -40.69
CA PHE A 164 7.72 -8.17 -41.44
C PHE A 164 7.04 -6.91 -41.96
N ALA A 165 6.91 -5.88 -41.12
CA ALA A 165 6.28 -4.62 -41.48
C ALA A 165 7.05 -3.92 -42.63
N ASP A 166 8.38 -3.87 -42.56
CA ASP A 166 9.23 -3.28 -43.62
C ASP A 166 9.06 -4.02 -44.96
N SER A 167 9.07 -5.36 -44.91
CA SER A 167 8.91 -6.19 -46.11
C SER A 167 7.54 -5.99 -46.75
N LEU A 168 6.46 -6.00 -45.95
CA LEU A 168 5.10 -5.78 -46.44
C LEU A 168 4.91 -4.37 -46.99
N TYR A 169 5.47 -3.36 -46.32
CA TYR A 169 5.37 -1.98 -46.79
C TYR A 169 6.06 -1.76 -48.14
N THR A 170 7.17 -2.48 -48.38
CA THR A 170 7.95 -2.39 -49.63
C THR A 170 7.28 -3.17 -50.77
N ASN A 171 6.77 -4.37 -50.48
CA ASN A 171 6.40 -5.34 -51.52
C ASN A 171 4.88 -5.57 -51.67
N ASP A 172 4.05 -5.18 -50.71
CA ASP A 172 2.60 -5.41 -50.72
C ASP A 172 1.81 -4.10 -50.77
N GLN A 173 1.34 -3.74 -51.98
CA GLN A 173 0.57 -2.51 -52.20
C GLN A 173 -0.73 -2.46 -51.39
N ASN A 174 -1.34 -3.61 -51.09
CA ASN A 174 -2.58 -3.64 -50.31
C ASN A 174 -2.30 -3.30 -48.84
N PHE A 175 -1.21 -3.84 -48.27
CA PHE A 175 -0.80 -3.46 -46.92
C PHE A 175 -0.50 -1.97 -46.83
N LYS A 176 0.26 -1.44 -47.80
CA LYS A 176 0.58 -0.01 -47.85
C LYS A 176 -0.67 0.87 -47.94
N LYS A 177 -1.62 0.51 -48.81
CA LYS A 177 -2.90 1.21 -48.95
C LYS A 177 -3.71 1.16 -47.65
N LEU A 178 -3.87 -0.02 -47.05
CA LEU A 178 -4.59 -0.19 -45.78
C LEU A 178 -3.95 0.59 -44.63
N LEU A 179 -2.61 0.67 -44.58
CA LEU A 179 -1.91 1.44 -43.55
C LEU A 179 -2.21 2.93 -43.68
N ILE A 180 -2.19 3.47 -44.90
CA ILE A 180 -2.49 4.89 -45.15
C ILE A 180 -3.96 5.19 -44.81
N GLU A 181 -4.91 4.38 -45.31
CA GLU A 181 -6.34 4.56 -45.03
C GLU A 181 -6.65 4.43 -43.53
N ALA A 182 -6.03 3.49 -42.83
CA ALA A 182 -6.21 3.32 -41.39
C ALA A 182 -5.62 4.49 -40.59
N LEU A 183 -4.50 5.05 -41.03
CA LEU A 183 -3.89 6.21 -40.42
C LEU A 183 -4.75 7.47 -40.61
N GLU A 184 -5.26 7.71 -41.82
CA GLU A 184 -6.18 8.82 -42.09
C GLU A 184 -7.46 8.71 -41.26
N TYR A 185 -8.07 7.52 -41.24
CA TYR A 185 -9.24 7.24 -40.41
C TYR A 185 -8.98 7.50 -38.92
N ALA A 186 -7.83 7.05 -38.40
CA ALA A 186 -7.44 7.23 -37.00
C ALA A 186 -7.28 8.72 -36.64
N GLU A 187 -6.64 9.50 -37.50
CA GLU A 187 -6.41 10.93 -37.28
C GLU A 187 -7.70 11.76 -37.34
N GLU A 188 -8.62 11.39 -38.24
CA GLU A 188 -9.95 12.02 -38.35
C GLU A 188 -10.82 11.69 -37.14
N ASN A 189 -10.87 10.41 -36.75
CA ASN A 189 -11.80 9.92 -35.73
C ASN A 189 -11.23 9.94 -34.30
N LYS A 190 -9.96 10.33 -34.13
CA LYS A 190 -9.23 10.36 -32.84
C LYS A 190 -9.21 9.01 -32.13
N VAL A 191 -8.99 7.94 -32.88
CA VAL A 191 -8.91 6.56 -32.39
C VAL A 191 -7.60 5.92 -32.82
N SER A 192 -7.07 4.99 -32.04
CA SER A 192 -5.87 4.26 -32.41
C SER A 192 -5.77 2.90 -31.70
N ASN A 193 -4.77 2.11 -32.08
CA ASN A 193 -4.35 0.92 -31.37
C ASN A 193 -2.82 0.73 -31.44
N GLY A 194 -2.28 -0.18 -30.63
CA GLY A 194 -0.83 -0.40 -30.53
C GLY A 194 -0.16 -0.75 -31.86
N ASP A 195 -0.83 -1.52 -32.73
CA ASP A 195 -0.25 -1.94 -34.01
C ASP A 195 -0.16 -0.80 -35.01
N LEU A 196 -1.22 -0.01 -35.18
CA LEU A 196 -1.20 1.18 -36.04
C LEU A 196 -0.16 2.19 -35.57
N GLU A 197 -0.07 2.42 -34.26
CA GLU A 197 0.96 3.28 -33.66
C GLU A 197 2.38 2.80 -34.01
N ASP A 198 2.66 1.50 -33.87
CA ASP A 198 3.97 0.91 -34.19
C ASP A 198 4.30 1.02 -35.69
N PHE A 199 3.36 0.62 -36.57
CA PHE A 199 3.55 0.72 -38.01
C PHE A 199 3.78 2.16 -38.45
N THR A 200 3.03 3.10 -37.90
CA THR A 200 3.19 4.53 -38.20
C THR A 200 4.56 5.02 -37.75
N ALA A 201 5.03 4.63 -36.56
CA ALA A 201 6.32 5.06 -36.02
C ALA A 201 7.50 4.56 -36.86
N GLN A 202 7.41 3.33 -37.34
CA GLN A 202 8.45 2.66 -38.12
C GLN A 202 8.45 3.10 -39.59
N LEU A 203 7.28 3.06 -40.23
CA LEU A 203 7.17 3.13 -41.70
C LEU A 203 6.78 4.51 -42.23
N ILE A 204 6.15 5.36 -41.42
CA ILE A 204 5.54 6.62 -41.88
C ILE A 204 6.18 7.84 -41.18
N SER A 205 5.92 8.02 -39.89
CA SER A 205 6.38 9.17 -39.12
C SER A 205 6.27 8.94 -37.62
N LYS A 206 7.40 9.06 -36.91
CA LYS A 206 7.45 9.07 -35.44
C LYS A 206 6.57 10.15 -34.83
N LYS A 207 6.48 11.33 -35.48
CA LYS A 207 5.64 12.44 -35.01
C LYS A 207 4.16 12.08 -35.07
N ARG A 208 3.69 11.52 -36.18
CA ARG A 208 2.28 11.08 -36.31
C ARG A 208 1.95 9.94 -35.33
N ALA A 209 2.87 9.00 -35.15
CA ALA A 209 2.69 7.93 -34.17
C ALA A 209 2.58 8.43 -32.72
N LEU A 210 3.40 9.42 -32.34
CA LEU A 210 3.28 10.07 -31.03
C LEU A 210 1.88 10.67 -30.85
N GLU A 211 1.38 11.39 -31.85
CA GLU A 211 0.05 11.99 -31.81
C GLU A 211 -1.07 10.95 -31.67
N LEU A 212 -0.98 9.83 -32.38
CA LEU A 212 -1.90 8.69 -32.24
C LEU A 212 -1.89 8.11 -30.81
N MET A 213 -0.71 7.86 -30.24
CA MET A 213 -0.59 7.32 -28.87
C MET A 213 -1.25 8.24 -27.84
N ARG A 214 -1.07 9.55 -28.00
CA ARG A 214 -1.62 10.57 -27.09
C ARG A 214 -3.15 10.70 -27.20
N GLN A 215 -3.78 10.18 -28.25
CA GLN A 215 -5.24 10.11 -28.38
C GLN A 215 -5.82 8.84 -27.73
N ASN A 216 -4.99 7.82 -27.48
CA ASN A 216 -5.44 6.50 -27.08
C ASN A 216 -4.88 6.07 -25.72
N ARG A 217 -5.28 6.77 -24.64
CA ARG A 217 -4.85 6.40 -23.28
C ARG A 217 -5.24 4.97 -22.92
N GLN A 218 -4.26 4.16 -22.53
CA GLN A 218 -4.49 2.82 -21.98
C GLN A 218 -4.76 2.91 -20.47
N VAL A 219 -5.82 2.23 -20.01
CA VAL A 219 -6.17 2.13 -18.58
C VAL A 219 -5.96 0.68 -18.13
N GLY A 220 -5.16 0.50 -17.08
CA GLY A 220 -4.84 -0.83 -16.56
C GLY A 220 -6.00 -1.42 -15.76
N THR A 221 -6.30 -2.71 -15.95
CA THR A 221 -7.42 -3.37 -15.26
C THR A 221 -7.08 -3.77 -13.82
N CYS A 222 -5.81 -4.00 -13.50
CA CYS A 222 -5.33 -4.32 -12.17
C CYS A 222 -3.92 -3.75 -11.92
N SER A 223 -3.41 -3.87 -10.69
CA SER A 223 -2.14 -3.27 -10.28
C SER A 223 -0.91 -3.85 -11.01
N PHE A 224 -0.98 -5.12 -11.41
CA PHE A 224 0.05 -5.83 -12.16
C PHE A 224 0.00 -5.57 -13.67
N ASP A 225 -1.02 -4.87 -14.16
CA ASP A 225 -1.11 -4.49 -15.57
C ASP A 225 -0.04 -3.44 -15.91
N ASN A 226 0.89 -3.84 -16.78
CA ASN A 226 1.99 -3.01 -17.23
C ASN A 226 1.67 -2.26 -18.53
N GLY A 227 0.51 -2.45 -19.16
CA GLY A 227 0.12 -1.77 -20.39
C GLY A 227 0.28 -0.24 -20.32
N PRO A 228 -0.34 0.45 -19.33
CA PRO A 228 -0.25 1.90 -19.22
C PRO A 228 1.19 2.44 -19.05
N ILE A 229 2.03 1.74 -18.26
CA ILE A 229 3.42 2.16 -18.07
C ILE A 229 4.29 1.84 -19.30
N ILE A 230 3.99 0.78 -20.05
CA ILE A 230 4.64 0.48 -21.33
C ILE A 230 4.29 1.55 -22.35
N GLN A 231 3.02 1.98 -22.43
CA GLN A 231 2.61 3.08 -23.29
C GLN A 231 3.36 4.37 -22.95
N GLN A 232 3.45 4.75 -21.67
CA GLN A 232 4.20 5.95 -21.29
C GLN A 232 5.68 5.89 -21.66
N LYS A 233 6.32 4.72 -21.58
CA LYS A 233 7.70 4.54 -22.07
C LYS A 233 7.80 4.74 -23.57
N ARG A 234 6.84 4.22 -24.36
CA ARG A 234 6.77 4.43 -25.81
C ARG A 234 6.60 5.92 -26.14
N ILE A 235 5.70 6.60 -25.42
CA ILE A 235 5.48 8.05 -25.55
C ILE A 235 6.77 8.82 -25.24
N ALA A 236 7.44 8.57 -24.12
CA ALA A 236 8.71 9.22 -23.79
C ALA A 236 9.78 8.98 -24.88
N SER A 237 9.91 7.74 -25.36
CA SER A 237 10.85 7.42 -26.44
C SER A 237 10.55 8.16 -27.75
N LEU A 238 9.29 8.24 -28.15
CA LEU A 238 8.91 8.98 -29.37
C LEU A 238 9.01 10.50 -29.20
N ALA A 239 8.63 11.02 -28.04
CA ALA A 239 8.71 12.44 -27.71
C ALA A 239 10.15 12.95 -27.76
N SER A 240 11.11 12.21 -27.17
CA SER A 240 12.54 12.54 -27.28
C SER A 240 13.03 12.52 -28.74
N LYS A 241 12.68 11.49 -29.51
CA LYS A 241 13.05 11.36 -30.94
C LYS A 241 12.41 12.41 -31.84
N THR A 242 11.34 13.07 -31.39
CA THR A 242 10.61 14.12 -32.14
C THR A 242 10.81 15.51 -31.53
N GLN A 243 11.73 15.64 -30.56
CA GLN A 243 12.07 16.89 -29.87
C GLN A 243 10.88 17.54 -29.14
N ASN A 244 9.89 16.75 -28.72
CA ASN A 244 8.80 17.18 -27.86
C ASN A 244 9.22 17.03 -26.39
N TRP A 245 10.07 17.95 -25.92
CA TRP A 245 10.71 17.88 -24.59
C TRP A 245 9.70 17.84 -23.44
N ASP A 246 8.66 18.68 -23.49
CA ASP A 246 7.65 18.78 -22.44
C ASP A 246 6.93 17.43 -22.22
N VAL A 247 6.51 16.77 -23.32
CA VAL A 247 5.91 15.43 -23.25
C VAL A 247 6.92 14.38 -22.83
N PHE A 248 8.16 14.45 -23.32
CA PHE A 248 9.20 13.50 -22.96
C PHE A 248 9.49 13.49 -21.45
N ILE A 249 9.80 14.66 -20.87
CA ILE A 249 10.15 14.78 -19.45
C ILE A 249 8.99 14.35 -18.58
N LYS A 250 7.78 14.85 -18.85
CA LYS A 250 6.59 14.52 -18.05
C LYS A 250 6.23 13.03 -18.14
N SER A 251 6.29 12.43 -19.34
CA SER A 251 6.07 10.98 -19.49
C SER A 251 7.15 10.16 -18.79
N PHE A 252 8.42 10.60 -18.84
CA PHE A 252 9.52 9.93 -18.15
C PHE A 252 9.30 9.94 -16.63
N LEU A 253 9.01 11.10 -16.05
CA LEU A 253 8.74 11.21 -14.61
C LEU A 253 7.49 10.42 -14.21
N ASN A 254 6.46 10.35 -15.06
CA ASN A 254 5.32 9.48 -14.80
C ASN A 254 5.68 7.98 -14.82
N VAL A 255 6.62 7.55 -15.66
CA VAL A 255 7.17 6.19 -15.61
C VAL A 255 7.93 5.96 -14.31
N MET A 256 8.79 6.91 -13.91
CA MET A 256 9.54 6.84 -12.66
C MET A 256 8.61 6.74 -11.45
N ASN A 257 7.61 7.61 -11.40
CA ASN A 257 6.65 7.71 -10.31
C ASN A 257 5.54 6.63 -10.35
N ASP A 258 5.48 5.83 -11.41
CA ASP A 258 4.35 4.92 -11.71
C ASP A 258 2.99 5.64 -11.71
N ASN A 259 3.00 6.91 -12.12
CA ASN A 259 1.84 7.78 -12.21
C ASN A 259 1.09 7.56 -13.54
N VAL A 260 0.34 6.46 -13.60
CA VAL A 260 -0.43 6.04 -14.79
C VAL A 260 -1.82 5.54 -14.40
N SER A 261 -2.77 5.58 -15.35
CA SER A 261 -4.18 5.22 -15.10
C SER A 261 -4.37 3.71 -14.90
N ARG A 262 -4.86 3.30 -13.72
CA ARG A 262 -5.29 1.92 -13.41
C ARG A 262 -6.55 1.92 -12.54
N ASN A 263 -7.39 0.90 -12.70
CA ASN A 263 -8.61 0.71 -11.91
C ASN A 263 -8.33 0.30 -10.45
N ALA A 264 -7.24 -0.45 -10.22
CA ALA A 264 -6.79 -0.86 -8.90
C ALA A 264 -5.26 -0.78 -8.84
N ASN A 265 -4.73 -0.22 -7.75
CA ASN A 265 -3.29 -0.05 -7.53
C ASN A 265 -2.89 -0.67 -6.19
N SER A 266 -1.75 -1.35 -6.15
CA SER A 266 -1.15 -1.88 -4.93
C SER A 266 0.31 -1.41 -4.80
N ASN A 267 0.73 -1.13 -3.56
CA ASN A 267 2.09 -0.65 -3.29
C ASN A 267 3.16 -1.69 -3.67
N ILE A 268 2.83 -2.99 -3.56
CA ILE A 268 3.74 -4.10 -3.92
C ILE A 268 4.14 -4.03 -5.41
N ALA A 269 3.15 -3.90 -6.30
CA ALA A 269 3.40 -3.85 -7.74
C ALA A 269 4.18 -2.57 -8.12
N SER A 270 3.83 -1.44 -7.52
CA SER A 270 4.52 -0.17 -7.75
C SER A 270 5.99 -0.23 -7.30
N ASN A 271 6.27 -0.76 -6.10
CA ASN A 271 7.63 -0.84 -5.56
C ASN A 271 8.55 -1.77 -6.37
N ALA A 272 8.01 -2.78 -7.07
CA ALA A 272 8.80 -3.65 -7.93
C ALA A 272 9.31 -2.94 -9.20
N ARG A 273 8.61 -1.91 -9.69
CA ARG A 273 8.95 -1.21 -10.95
C ARG A 273 10.22 -0.35 -10.81
N LYS A 274 11.06 -0.34 -11.85
CA LYS A 274 12.31 0.44 -11.91
C LYS A 274 12.03 1.94 -12.13
N THR A 275 12.95 2.79 -11.72
CA THR A 275 12.86 4.26 -11.86
C THR A 275 13.45 4.78 -13.18
N TYR A 276 14.39 4.03 -13.78
CA TYR A 276 15.13 4.41 -14.99
C TYR A 276 15.93 5.71 -14.88
N ILE A 277 16.09 6.26 -13.67
CA ILE A 277 16.65 7.61 -13.45
C ILE A 277 18.02 7.83 -14.07
N GLU A 278 18.85 6.78 -14.17
CA GLU A 278 20.16 6.82 -14.83
C GLU A 278 20.07 7.30 -16.29
N GLU A 279 18.95 7.07 -16.99
CA GLU A 279 18.74 7.56 -18.35
C GLU A 279 18.47 9.06 -18.40
N LEU A 280 17.73 9.60 -17.42
CA LEU A 280 17.49 11.05 -17.30
C LEU A 280 18.76 11.77 -16.84
N ALA A 281 19.57 11.13 -15.99
CA ALA A 281 20.85 11.65 -15.50
C ALA A 281 21.91 11.81 -16.61
N LYS A 282 21.74 11.19 -17.78
CA LYS A 282 22.60 11.39 -18.96
C LYS A 282 22.32 12.71 -19.69
N LEU A 283 21.20 13.36 -19.38
CA LEU A 283 20.88 14.68 -19.92
C LEU A 283 21.57 15.76 -19.09
N ASP A 284 21.89 16.88 -19.73
CA ASP A 284 22.45 18.07 -19.08
C ASP A 284 21.35 18.85 -18.33
N LEU A 285 20.72 18.17 -17.36
CA LEU A 285 19.66 18.68 -16.51
C LEU A 285 20.08 18.58 -15.04
N ASP A 286 19.63 19.54 -14.23
CA ASP A 286 19.79 19.50 -12.79
C ASP A 286 18.74 18.54 -12.19
N ILE A 287 19.02 17.24 -12.28
CA ILE A 287 18.12 16.17 -11.82
C ILE A 287 17.81 16.28 -10.33
N ASP A 288 18.74 16.82 -9.53
CA ASP A 288 18.57 16.94 -8.10
C ASP A 288 17.48 17.98 -7.79
N LYS A 289 17.49 19.12 -8.50
CA LYS A 289 16.41 20.12 -8.39
C LYS A 289 15.07 19.55 -8.83
N ILE A 290 15.02 18.75 -9.90
CA ILE A 290 13.77 18.12 -10.37
C ILE A 290 13.22 17.14 -9.31
N LEU A 291 14.07 16.24 -8.82
CA LEU A 291 13.66 15.20 -7.86
C LEU A 291 13.31 15.80 -6.50
N LEU A 292 14.16 16.68 -5.95
CA LEU A 292 13.89 17.30 -4.66
C LEU A 292 12.77 18.32 -4.75
N GLY A 293 12.74 19.15 -5.78
CA GLY A 293 11.68 20.15 -5.99
C GLY A 293 10.30 19.51 -6.12
N SER A 294 10.18 18.38 -6.83
CA SER A 294 8.92 17.61 -6.91
C SER A 294 8.56 16.82 -5.64
N ASN A 295 9.49 16.71 -4.68
CA ASN A 295 9.24 16.11 -3.37
C ASN A 295 8.61 17.12 -2.39
N VAL A 296 8.96 18.40 -2.53
CA VAL A 296 8.51 19.45 -1.62
C VAL A 296 6.99 19.59 -1.71
N ARG A 297 6.34 19.72 -0.55
CA ARG A 297 4.91 19.93 -0.45
C ARG A 297 4.62 21.41 -0.29
N ILE A 298 3.82 21.92 -1.20
CA ILE A 298 3.39 23.33 -1.25
C ILE A 298 1.88 23.41 -1.42
N GLU A 299 1.33 24.56 -1.05
CA GLU A 299 -0.02 24.93 -1.46
C GLU A 299 -0.03 25.23 -2.97
N ASP A 300 -0.53 24.29 -3.76
CA ASP A 300 -0.69 24.44 -5.21
C ASP A 300 -2.16 24.62 -5.58
N ALA A 301 -2.70 25.79 -5.23
CA ALA A 301 -4.08 26.15 -5.54
C ALA A 301 -4.38 26.17 -7.05
N THR A 302 -3.35 26.30 -7.90
CA THR A 302 -3.48 26.37 -9.35
C THR A 302 -3.29 25.04 -10.08
N ARG A 303 -2.94 23.96 -9.36
CA ARG A 303 -2.60 22.63 -9.93
C ARG A 303 -1.50 22.69 -10.99
N LYS A 304 -0.48 23.52 -10.76
CA LYS A 304 0.62 23.77 -11.68
C LYS A 304 1.96 23.20 -11.21
N HIS A 305 1.99 22.48 -10.09
CA HIS A 305 3.20 21.85 -9.61
C HIS A 305 3.21 20.35 -9.91
N TYR A 306 4.37 19.82 -10.31
CA TYR A 306 4.54 18.37 -10.47
C TYR A 306 5.01 17.72 -9.18
N PHE A 307 4.11 16.99 -8.52
CA PHE A 307 4.45 16.20 -7.35
C PHE A 307 4.92 14.78 -7.71
N SER A 308 6.06 14.38 -7.16
CA SER A 308 6.58 13.03 -7.22
C SER A 308 6.23 12.24 -5.95
N ASP A 309 6.37 10.92 -6.02
CA ASP A 309 6.25 10.03 -4.87
C ASP A 309 7.60 9.91 -4.14
N GLY A 310 7.62 10.15 -2.83
CA GLY A 310 8.85 10.14 -2.03
C GLY A 310 9.54 8.77 -2.00
N SER A 311 8.80 7.66 -2.07
CA SER A 311 9.40 6.32 -2.18
C SER A 311 10.07 6.12 -3.54
N LYS A 312 9.51 6.70 -4.61
CA LYS A 312 10.11 6.65 -5.96
C LYS A 312 11.36 7.51 -6.08
N ILE A 313 11.34 8.71 -5.49
CA ILE A 313 12.53 9.56 -5.39
C ILE A 313 13.63 8.85 -4.59
N ALA A 314 13.29 8.29 -3.43
CA ALA A 314 14.20 7.49 -2.62
C ALA A 314 14.82 6.34 -3.41
N LYS A 315 14.00 5.57 -4.13
CA LYS A 315 14.47 4.50 -5.00
C LYS A 315 15.34 5.02 -6.16
N ALA A 316 15.05 6.21 -6.68
CA ALA A 316 15.84 6.83 -7.73
C ALA A 316 17.26 7.12 -7.21
N TYR A 317 17.39 7.84 -6.10
CA TYR A 317 18.70 8.11 -5.48
C TYR A 317 19.46 6.84 -5.09
N ALA A 318 18.78 5.81 -4.57
CA ALA A 318 19.42 4.53 -4.25
C ALA A 318 19.99 3.78 -5.48
N ASN A 319 19.54 4.11 -6.69
CA ASN A 319 20.08 3.57 -7.94
C ASN A 319 21.09 4.51 -8.61
N LEU A 320 21.26 5.75 -8.16
CA LEU A 320 22.30 6.65 -8.66
C LEU A 320 23.67 6.33 -8.02
N ASN A 321 24.73 6.98 -8.51
CA ASN A 321 26.09 6.82 -8.00
C ASN A 321 26.25 7.32 -6.55
N SER A 322 27.41 7.03 -5.94
CA SER A 322 27.74 7.41 -4.56
C SER A 322 27.60 8.91 -4.30
N ASP A 323 28.01 9.74 -5.24
CA ASP A 323 28.03 11.20 -5.05
C ASP A 323 26.60 11.76 -4.96
N LYS A 324 25.68 11.23 -5.79
CA LYS A 324 24.25 11.59 -5.72
C LYS A 324 23.57 11.04 -4.48
N GLN A 325 23.98 9.86 -4.02
CA GLN A 325 23.51 9.27 -2.78
C GLN A 325 23.90 10.12 -1.57
N GLU A 326 25.18 10.49 -1.47
CA GLU A 326 25.70 11.35 -0.40
C GLU A 326 25.05 12.74 -0.44
N TYR A 327 24.90 13.32 -1.64
CA TYR A 327 24.18 14.59 -1.81
C TYR A 327 22.75 14.52 -1.27
N PHE A 328 22.00 13.46 -1.60
CA PHE A 328 20.64 13.26 -1.13
C PHE A 328 20.56 13.11 0.40
N GLU A 329 21.44 12.30 0.99
CA GLU A 329 21.54 12.10 2.43
C GLU A 329 21.80 13.43 3.15
N ASN A 330 22.86 14.14 2.74
CA ASN A 330 23.25 15.43 3.31
C ASN A 330 22.15 16.48 3.19
N LYS A 331 21.54 16.63 2.01
CA LYS A 331 20.47 17.62 1.80
C LYS A 331 19.22 17.29 2.60
N THR A 332 18.88 16.01 2.73
CA THR A 332 17.74 15.61 3.55
C THR A 332 18.00 15.88 5.03
N PHE A 333 19.23 15.63 5.52
CA PHE A 333 19.62 15.98 6.88
C PHE A 333 19.56 17.49 7.12
N GLU A 334 20.07 18.30 6.20
CA GLU A 334 19.99 19.76 6.26
C GLU A 334 18.54 20.24 6.37
N ILE A 335 17.63 19.70 5.56
CA ILE A 335 16.20 20.08 5.56
C ILE A 335 15.51 19.73 6.87
N ILE A 336 15.80 18.56 7.44
CA ILE A 336 15.22 18.14 8.72
C ILE A 336 15.69 19.04 9.86
N LYS A 337 16.96 19.47 9.82
CA LYS A 337 17.58 20.35 10.82
C LYS A 337 17.18 21.82 10.68
N ASP A 338 16.77 22.25 9.50
CA ASP A 338 16.46 23.65 9.21
C ASP A 338 15.18 24.12 9.92
N GLU A 339 15.28 25.16 10.75
CA GLU A 339 14.17 25.73 11.51
C GLU A 339 13.17 26.50 10.63
N GLU A 340 13.56 26.93 9.43
CA GLU A 340 12.68 27.62 8.47
C GLU A 340 11.73 26.66 7.73
N ILE A 341 11.98 25.34 7.82
CA ILE A 341 11.15 24.32 7.16
C ILE A 341 10.02 23.87 8.09
N ASP A 342 8.81 23.84 7.54
CA ASP A 342 7.62 23.42 8.27
C ASP A 342 7.63 21.92 8.62
N ALA A 343 6.86 21.56 9.64
CA ALA A 343 6.75 20.19 10.13
C ALA A 343 6.26 19.20 9.05
N PHE A 344 5.39 19.62 8.13
CA PHE A 344 4.86 18.73 7.11
C PHE A 344 5.92 18.35 6.07
N ASN A 345 6.71 19.34 5.60
CA ASN A 345 7.85 19.06 4.75
C ASN A 345 8.93 18.25 5.48
N LYS A 346 9.21 18.53 6.76
CA LYS A 346 10.14 17.70 7.56
C LYS A 346 9.69 16.24 7.65
N LEU A 347 8.40 15.99 7.91
CA LEU A 347 7.85 14.64 7.91
C LEU A 347 7.99 13.97 6.53
N HIS A 348 7.73 14.73 5.46
CA HIS A 348 7.82 14.21 4.09
C HIS A 348 9.26 13.78 3.72
N PHE A 349 10.24 14.63 4.02
CA PHE A 349 11.66 14.33 3.80
C PHE A 349 12.18 13.20 4.71
N TYR A 350 11.77 13.17 5.98
CA TYR A 350 12.06 12.06 6.89
C TYR A 350 11.54 10.71 6.36
N ASN A 351 10.30 10.67 5.87
CA ASN A 351 9.73 9.45 5.28
C ASN A 351 10.43 9.07 3.96
N THR A 352 10.83 10.05 3.15
CA THR A 352 11.62 9.82 1.93
C THR A 352 12.97 9.17 2.29
N LEU A 353 13.65 9.66 3.33
CA LEU A 353 14.92 9.11 3.83
C LEU A 353 14.78 7.68 4.35
N LYS A 354 13.70 7.38 5.10
CA LYS A 354 13.40 6.00 5.52
C LYS A 354 13.15 5.06 4.35
N ASN A 355 12.45 5.51 3.31
CA ASN A 355 12.29 4.73 2.09
C ASN A 355 13.64 4.52 1.38
N TYR A 356 14.52 5.51 1.38
CA TYR A 356 15.85 5.40 0.80
C TYR A 356 16.68 4.35 1.52
N GLN A 357 16.70 4.39 2.86
CA GLN A 357 17.31 3.36 3.70
C GLN A 357 16.79 1.95 3.38
N TYR A 358 15.49 1.80 3.09
CA TYR A 358 14.93 0.53 2.67
C TYR A 358 15.51 0.02 1.33
N PHE A 359 15.74 0.91 0.36
CA PHE A 359 16.27 0.58 -0.97
C PHE A 359 17.79 0.41 -1.06
N ILE A 360 18.54 0.87 -0.05
CA ILE A 360 19.98 0.61 0.03
C ILE A 360 20.25 -0.90 0.13
N LYS A 361 21.12 -1.38 -0.78
CA LYS A 361 21.51 -2.79 -0.88
C LYS A 361 22.63 -3.17 0.09
N ASP A 362 23.53 -2.23 0.36
CA ASP A 362 24.65 -2.44 1.29
C ASP A 362 24.12 -2.47 2.73
N SER A 363 24.26 -3.63 3.39
CA SER A 363 23.76 -3.83 4.76
C SER A 363 24.46 -2.96 5.80
N ILE A 364 25.76 -2.68 5.62
CA ILE A 364 26.53 -1.86 6.57
C ILE A 364 26.05 -0.41 6.47
N LYS A 365 26.03 0.15 5.26
CA LYS A 365 25.53 1.50 5.00
C LYS A 365 24.08 1.66 5.47
N LYS A 366 23.25 0.64 5.28
CA LYS A 366 21.86 0.63 5.73
C LYS A 366 21.72 0.74 7.25
N THR A 367 22.59 0.06 8.00
CA THR A 367 22.62 0.13 9.47
C THR A 367 23.22 1.44 9.98
N GLU A 368 24.23 1.99 9.31
CA GLU A 368 24.77 3.33 9.63
C GLU A 368 23.70 4.40 9.44
N LEU A 369 23.04 4.40 8.28
CA LEU A 369 21.95 5.31 7.98
C LEU A 369 20.77 5.17 8.95
N GLU A 370 20.50 3.96 9.46
CA GLU A 370 19.49 3.76 10.51
C GLU A 370 19.82 4.58 11.76
N LYS A 371 21.08 4.54 12.20
CA LYS A 371 21.55 5.32 13.36
C LYS A 371 21.47 6.82 13.08
N ASP A 372 21.86 7.25 11.88
CA ASP A 372 21.78 8.66 11.50
C ASP A 372 20.33 9.15 11.47
N ILE A 373 19.40 8.36 10.94
CA ILE A 373 17.95 8.66 10.98
C ILE A 373 17.47 8.79 12.43
N GLN A 374 17.88 7.90 13.33
CA GLN A 374 17.51 7.98 14.74
C GLN A 374 18.05 9.26 15.40
N ASN A 375 19.27 9.68 15.05
CA ASN A 375 19.87 10.92 15.55
C ASN A 375 19.13 12.20 15.07
N LEU A 376 18.33 12.11 14.01
CA LEU A 376 17.49 13.23 13.53
C LEU A 376 16.17 13.34 14.29
N VAL A 377 15.67 12.26 14.89
CA VAL A 377 14.37 12.24 15.57
C VAL A 377 14.25 13.33 16.65
N PRO A 378 15.26 13.57 17.51
CA PRO A 378 15.20 14.62 18.51
C PRO A 378 15.08 16.04 17.94
N LEU A 379 15.43 16.26 16.67
CA LEU A 379 15.43 17.53 15.96
C LEU A 379 14.12 17.80 15.22
N LEU A 380 13.24 16.79 15.13
CA LEU A 380 11.91 16.96 14.55
C LEU A 380 10.99 17.77 15.48
N PRO A 381 10.01 18.50 14.93
CA PRO A 381 8.96 19.14 15.71
C PRO A 381 8.25 18.18 16.66
N LYS A 382 7.77 18.70 17.80
CA LYS A 382 7.20 17.92 18.91
C LYS A 382 6.16 16.89 18.43
N GLU A 383 5.23 17.35 17.59
CA GLU A 383 4.13 16.58 17.01
C GLU A 383 4.57 15.38 16.14
N LEU A 384 5.80 15.41 15.61
CA LEU A 384 6.40 14.27 14.92
C LEU A 384 7.24 13.44 15.89
N LYS A 385 8.13 14.10 16.62
CA LYS A 385 9.08 13.50 17.56
C LYS A 385 8.36 12.61 18.57
N SER A 386 7.31 13.12 19.22
CA SER A 386 6.60 12.37 20.28
C SER A 386 6.00 11.06 19.78
N ARG A 387 5.57 11.00 18.50
CA ARG A 387 4.98 9.81 17.89
C ARG A 387 6.02 8.84 17.34
N ILE A 388 7.18 9.34 16.92
CA ILE A 388 8.29 8.49 16.48
C ILE A 388 8.97 7.85 17.68
N GLU A 389 9.23 8.62 18.75
CA GLU A 389 9.83 8.13 19.99
C GLU A 389 8.87 7.24 20.79
N ASN A 390 7.56 7.48 20.68
CA ASN A 390 6.52 6.59 21.21
C ASN A 390 5.60 6.10 20.08
N PRO A 391 5.97 4.99 19.40
CA PRO A 391 5.18 4.41 18.31
C PRO A 391 3.73 4.07 18.65
N ASN A 392 3.42 3.88 19.95
CA ASN A 392 2.10 3.49 20.45
C ASN A 392 1.43 4.63 21.26
N LYS A 393 1.86 5.89 21.04
CA LYS A 393 1.36 7.06 21.78
C LYS A 393 -0.17 7.15 21.80
N GLN A 394 -0.84 6.86 20.68
CA GLN A 394 -2.29 6.91 20.57
C GLN A 394 -2.97 5.95 21.56
N LEU A 395 -2.40 4.76 21.80
CA LEU A 395 -2.90 3.83 22.80
C LEU A 395 -2.71 4.39 24.22
N TYR A 396 -1.54 4.99 24.50
CA TYR A 396 -1.27 5.63 25.78
C TYR A 396 -2.18 6.83 26.07
N ASP A 397 -2.48 7.64 25.06
CA ASP A 397 -3.43 8.75 25.18
C ASP A 397 -4.86 8.24 25.40
N LEU A 398 -5.25 7.16 24.72
CA LEU A 398 -6.56 6.51 24.88
C LEU A 398 -6.73 5.92 26.30
N LEU A 399 -5.71 5.21 26.78
CA LEU A 399 -5.70 4.50 28.07
C LEU A 399 -5.01 5.31 29.17
N TYR A 400 -5.08 6.65 29.12
CA TYR A 400 -4.33 7.51 30.05
C TYR A 400 -4.62 7.22 31.55
N ARG A 401 -5.81 6.69 31.85
CA ARG A 401 -6.22 6.32 33.22
C ARG A 401 -5.61 5.01 33.71
N GLU A 402 -5.22 4.14 32.77
CA GLU A 402 -4.65 2.81 33.02
C GLU A 402 -3.18 2.77 32.57
N LYS A 403 -2.54 3.94 32.54
CA LYS A 403 -1.17 4.08 32.05
C LYS A 403 -0.19 3.32 32.93
N GLU A 404 -0.38 3.36 34.25
CA GLU A 404 0.49 2.65 35.20
C GLU A 404 0.40 1.14 35.00
N GLU A 405 -0.79 0.61 34.72
CA GLU A 405 -1.00 -0.79 34.36
C GLU A 405 -0.32 -1.13 33.03
N LEU A 406 -0.52 -0.30 32.00
CA LEU A 406 0.08 -0.48 30.68
C LEU A 406 1.62 -0.42 30.72
N ASP A 407 2.20 0.40 31.59
CA ASP A 407 3.65 0.54 31.76
C ASP A 407 4.33 -0.73 32.30
N ASN A 408 3.57 -1.73 32.77
CA ASN A 408 4.10 -3.05 33.11
C ASN A 408 4.42 -3.92 31.87
N PHE A 409 4.02 -3.47 30.68
CA PHE A 409 4.17 -4.21 29.43
C PHE A 409 5.10 -3.50 28.43
N ASP A 410 5.81 -4.30 27.64
CA ASP A 410 6.38 -3.86 26.37
C ASP A 410 5.30 -3.97 25.28
N VAL A 411 4.81 -2.82 24.82
CA VAL A 411 3.82 -2.75 23.72
C VAL A 411 4.54 -2.95 22.38
N LYS A 412 4.37 -4.12 21.75
CA LYS A 412 5.01 -4.43 20.46
C LYS A 412 4.34 -3.73 19.29
N SER A 413 3.02 -3.67 19.32
CA SER A 413 2.22 -2.98 18.33
C SER A 413 0.90 -2.54 18.96
N SER A 414 0.31 -1.48 18.42
CA SER A 414 -1.03 -1.04 18.79
C SER A 414 -1.76 -0.43 17.61
N ILE A 415 -3.07 -0.55 17.56
CA ILE A 415 -3.90 0.10 16.54
C ILE A 415 -5.28 0.44 17.11
N ILE A 416 -5.84 1.59 16.76
CA ILE A 416 -7.19 2.00 17.17
C ILE A 416 -8.05 2.09 15.91
N ALA A 417 -8.81 1.06 15.55
CA ALA A 417 -9.48 0.99 14.25
C ALA A 417 -10.87 0.34 14.33
N HIS A 418 -11.62 0.46 13.24
CA HIS A 418 -12.70 -0.47 12.96
C HIS A 418 -12.13 -1.80 12.45
N ILE A 419 -12.47 -2.92 13.09
CA ILE A 419 -11.94 -4.24 12.75
C ILE A 419 -13.08 -5.23 12.61
N GLY A 420 -13.11 -5.92 11.46
CA GLY A 420 -13.96 -7.08 11.24
C GLY A 420 -13.11 -8.36 11.19
N SER A 421 -13.33 -9.28 12.11
CA SER A 421 -12.58 -10.53 12.26
C SER A 421 -13.50 -11.72 12.57
N TYR A 422 -12.91 -12.87 12.92
CA TYR A 422 -13.62 -14.06 13.40
C TYR A 422 -14.13 -13.92 14.84
N SER A 423 -13.59 -12.97 15.60
CA SER A 423 -13.83 -12.82 17.05
C SER A 423 -14.46 -11.49 17.42
N PHE A 424 -14.44 -10.50 16.52
CA PHE A 424 -14.96 -9.16 16.78
C PHE A 424 -15.33 -8.43 15.48
N ASP A 425 -16.34 -7.57 15.53
CA ASP A 425 -16.75 -6.66 14.44
C ASP A 425 -17.16 -5.32 15.04
N GLY A 426 -16.34 -4.29 14.89
CA GLY A 426 -16.58 -2.98 15.51
C GLY A 426 -15.34 -2.09 15.64
N ASP A 427 -15.54 -0.88 16.15
CA ASP A 427 -14.44 0.00 16.57
C ASP A 427 -13.79 -0.58 17.84
N CYS A 428 -12.47 -0.71 17.85
CA CYS A 428 -11.69 -1.23 18.96
C CYS A 428 -10.28 -0.64 19.01
N TRP A 429 -9.61 -0.83 20.14
CA TRP A 429 -8.16 -0.79 20.20
C TRP A 429 -7.61 -2.22 20.25
N GLN A 430 -6.51 -2.46 19.57
CA GLN A 430 -5.73 -3.68 19.66
C GLN A 430 -4.33 -3.37 20.16
N ALA A 431 -3.75 -4.31 20.89
CA ALA A 431 -2.37 -4.22 21.34
C ALA A 431 -1.76 -5.62 21.49
N GLU A 432 -0.50 -5.75 21.10
CA GLU A 432 0.33 -6.90 21.44
C GLU A 432 1.23 -6.53 22.61
N LEU A 433 0.98 -7.15 23.77
CA LEU A 433 1.65 -6.84 25.03
C LEU A 433 2.55 -7.99 25.49
N ILE A 434 3.73 -7.65 26.00
CA ILE A 434 4.65 -8.60 26.65
C ILE A 434 4.93 -8.12 28.06
N ASP A 435 4.83 -8.99 29.07
CA ASP A 435 5.25 -8.63 30.43
C ASP A 435 6.75 -8.26 30.44
N LYS A 436 7.11 -7.07 30.95
CA LYS A 436 8.51 -6.59 30.98
C LYS A 436 9.48 -7.50 31.76
N LYS A 437 8.96 -8.32 32.67
CA LYS A 437 9.73 -9.25 33.51
C LYS A 437 9.62 -10.71 33.04
N SER A 438 9.23 -10.95 31.79
CA SER A 438 9.09 -12.29 31.21
C SER A 438 10.22 -12.64 30.23
N ASP A 439 10.25 -13.90 29.78
CA ASP A 439 11.14 -14.36 28.71
C ASP A 439 10.70 -13.92 27.31
N GLY A 440 9.56 -13.24 27.20
CA GLY A 440 8.98 -12.75 25.95
C GLY A 440 8.37 -13.83 25.03
N LYS A 441 8.16 -15.06 25.54
CA LYS A 441 7.51 -16.13 24.77
C LYS A 441 5.99 -16.02 24.72
N ILE A 442 5.38 -15.49 25.78
CA ILE A 442 3.94 -15.22 25.84
C ILE A 442 3.69 -13.77 25.42
N ILE A 443 2.83 -13.59 24.42
CA ILE A 443 2.35 -12.31 23.93
C ILE A 443 0.83 -12.28 24.17
N TYR A 444 0.33 -11.21 24.76
CA TYR A 444 -1.10 -10.99 24.89
C TYR A 444 -1.59 -10.14 23.73
N ASP A 445 -2.44 -10.71 22.88
CA ASP A 445 -3.01 -10.04 21.73
C ASP A 445 -4.45 -9.65 22.06
N LEU A 446 -4.60 -8.37 22.39
CA LEU A 446 -5.84 -7.80 22.89
C LEU A 446 -6.64 -7.18 21.76
N THR A 447 -7.96 -7.36 21.79
CA THR A 447 -8.93 -6.65 20.94
C THR A 447 -10.07 -6.14 21.80
N MET A 448 -10.14 -4.83 22.01
CA MET A 448 -10.93 -4.23 23.09
C MET A 448 -11.84 -3.15 22.53
N ALA A 449 -13.16 -3.35 22.69
CA ALA A 449 -14.16 -2.52 22.04
C ALA A 449 -14.08 -1.04 22.43
N ILE A 450 -14.45 -0.16 21.50
CA ILE A 450 -14.67 1.26 21.72
C ILE A 450 -16.07 1.60 21.21
N GLY A 451 -17.08 1.34 22.04
CA GLY A 451 -18.49 1.61 21.76
C GLY A 451 -18.97 2.86 22.49
N GLU A 452 -20.06 2.73 23.24
CA GLU A 452 -20.51 3.76 24.20
C GLU A 452 -19.46 4.03 25.29
N GLU A 453 -18.67 3.02 25.60
CA GLU A 453 -17.56 3.06 26.55
C GLU A 453 -16.30 2.44 25.92
N ILE A 454 -15.13 2.95 26.32
CA ILE A 454 -13.84 2.35 25.99
C ILE A 454 -13.67 1.15 26.93
N THR A 455 -13.56 -0.06 26.38
CA THR A 455 -13.28 -1.25 27.20
C THR A 455 -11.91 -1.09 27.84
N PRO A 456 -11.80 -1.19 29.18
CA PRO A 456 -10.56 -0.94 29.91
C PRO A 456 -9.58 -2.11 29.78
N LEU A 457 -8.28 -1.81 29.89
CA LEU A 457 -7.22 -2.82 30.01
C LEU A 457 -7.45 -3.73 31.24
N GLN A 458 -8.05 -3.20 32.32
CA GLN A 458 -8.33 -3.92 33.56
C GLN A 458 -9.10 -5.22 33.35
N ASN A 459 -10.04 -5.27 32.39
CA ASN A 459 -10.78 -6.49 32.07
C ASN A 459 -9.85 -7.66 31.69
N PHE A 460 -8.75 -7.35 31.00
CA PHE A 460 -7.72 -8.33 30.70
C PHE A 460 -6.84 -8.61 31.93
N ILE A 461 -6.45 -7.59 32.68
CA ILE A 461 -5.61 -7.74 33.89
C ILE A 461 -6.25 -8.72 34.88
N ASP A 462 -7.55 -8.62 35.10
CA ASP A 462 -8.32 -9.50 36.00
C ASP A 462 -8.26 -10.98 35.59
N LYS A 463 -8.02 -11.27 34.31
CA LYS A 463 -7.93 -12.62 33.74
C LYS A 463 -6.51 -13.06 33.41
N LYS A 464 -5.53 -12.14 33.38
CA LYS A 464 -4.18 -12.39 32.89
C LYS A 464 -3.50 -13.57 33.57
N SER A 465 -3.56 -13.62 34.90
CA SER A 465 -2.88 -14.67 35.68
C SER A 465 -3.45 -16.07 35.41
N GLU A 466 -4.78 -16.19 35.31
CA GLU A 466 -5.47 -17.45 34.98
C GLU A 466 -5.08 -17.93 33.57
N LEU A 467 -5.16 -17.03 32.57
CA LEU A 467 -4.83 -17.34 31.19
C LEU A 467 -3.36 -17.78 31.05
N LYS A 468 -2.45 -17.08 31.73
CA LYS A 468 -1.03 -17.40 31.76
C LYS A 468 -0.77 -18.77 32.36
N SER A 469 -1.33 -19.04 33.55
CA SER A 469 -1.16 -20.32 34.26
C SER A 469 -1.56 -21.49 33.38
N ARG A 470 -2.75 -21.43 32.76
CA ARG A 470 -3.26 -22.52 31.91
C ARG A 470 -2.38 -22.81 30.70
N VAL A 471 -1.69 -21.81 30.15
CA VAL A 471 -0.74 -22.02 29.05
C VAL A 471 0.61 -22.54 29.55
N GLU A 472 1.10 -22.05 30.69
CA GLU A 472 2.37 -22.45 31.31
C GLU A 472 2.33 -23.88 31.87
N GLU A 473 1.18 -24.31 32.41
CA GLU A 473 0.99 -25.63 33.01
C GLU A 473 0.69 -26.74 31.99
N HIS A 474 0.29 -26.39 30.77
CA HIS A 474 -0.05 -27.37 29.74
C HIS A 474 1.20 -27.98 29.10
N SER A 475 1.47 -29.25 29.42
CA SER A 475 2.74 -29.92 29.07
C SER A 475 3.00 -30.01 27.56
N PHE A 476 2.00 -30.36 26.74
CA PHE A 476 2.15 -30.40 25.29
C PHE A 476 2.37 -29.01 24.66
N LEU A 477 1.63 -27.98 25.09
CA LEU A 477 1.88 -26.60 24.64
C LEU A 477 3.30 -26.16 24.97
N GLN A 478 3.79 -26.45 26.18
CA GLN A 478 5.16 -26.15 26.56
C GLN A 478 6.18 -26.90 25.69
N LYS A 479 5.90 -28.14 25.30
CA LYS A 479 6.75 -28.88 24.35
C LYS A 479 6.80 -28.15 23.00
N ILE A 480 5.65 -27.70 22.47
CA ILE A 480 5.57 -26.95 21.21
C ILE A 480 6.32 -25.62 21.31
N ILE A 481 6.11 -24.85 22.37
CA ILE A 481 6.72 -23.52 22.58
C ILE A 481 8.24 -23.64 22.79
N ASN A 482 8.72 -24.72 23.41
CA ASN A 482 10.13 -24.93 23.70
C ASN A 482 10.89 -25.72 22.61
N ASP A 483 10.19 -26.30 21.63
CA ASP A 483 10.79 -27.01 20.49
C ASP A 483 11.72 -26.11 19.66
N ASN A 484 11.40 -24.81 19.57
CA ASN A 484 12.25 -23.83 18.92
C ASN A 484 12.27 -22.51 19.69
N LYS A 485 13.46 -21.91 19.84
CA LYS A 485 13.63 -20.61 20.52
C LYS A 485 12.87 -19.45 19.87
N GLU A 486 12.54 -19.55 18.59
CA GLU A 486 11.75 -18.54 17.85
C GLU A 486 10.24 -18.70 18.04
N ASN A 487 9.79 -19.83 18.62
CA ASN A 487 8.37 -20.05 18.84
C ASN A 487 7.86 -19.08 19.91
N LYS A 488 6.70 -18.48 19.63
CA LYS A 488 6.00 -17.59 20.55
C LYS A 488 4.54 -17.94 20.57
N VAL A 489 3.93 -17.89 21.75
CA VAL A 489 2.50 -18.09 21.93
C VAL A 489 1.83 -16.75 22.11
N TYR A 490 0.75 -16.54 21.38
CA TYR A 490 -0.06 -15.34 21.45
C TYR A 490 -1.43 -15.72 21.98
N ILE A 491 -1.75 -15.25 23.18
CA ILE A 491 -3.03 -15.47 23.84
C ILE A 491 -3.96 -14.36 23.35
N LYS A 492 -5.02 -14.72 22.64
CA LYS A 492 -6.05 -13.77 22.23
C LYS A 492 -6.91 -13.41 23.42
N PHE A 493 -7.28 -12.14 23.55
CA PHE A 493 -8.29 -11.68 24.49
C PHE A 493 -9.15 -10.61 23.84
N THR A 494 -10.46 -10.86 23.78
CA THR A 494 -11.43 -9.97 23.15
C THR A 494 -12.43 -9.48 24.18
N THR A 495 -12.38 -8.17 24.48
CA THR A 495 -13.21 -7.45 25.46
C THR A 495 -13.11 -7.96 26.90
N ASP A 496 -13.55 -9.18 27.16
CA ASP A 496 -13.72 -9.79 28.49
C ASP A 496 -13.40 -11.29 28.51
N LYS A 497 -13.05 -11.89 27.36
CA LYS A 497 -12.86 -13.34 27.21
C LYS A 497 -11.84 -13.68 26.14
N SER A 498 -11.18 -14.83 26.29
CA SER A 498 -10.14 -15.26 25.35
C SER A 498 -10.70 -15.90 24.07
N PHE A 499 -11.67 -16.80 24.20
CA PHE A 499 -12.35 -17.40 23.06
C PHE A 499 -13.66 -16.68 22.74
N VAL A 500 -13.76 -16.14 21.53
CA VAL A 500 -14.98 -15.55 20.97
C VAL A 500 -15.22 -16.10 19.57
N ASN A 501 -16.42 -16.66 19.38
CA ASN A 501 -16.89 -17.23 18.13
C ASN A 501 -17.93 -16.31 17.47
N HIS A 502 -17.47 -15.14 17.01
CA HIS A 502 -18.38 -14.13 16.46
C HIS A 502 -19.01 -14.64 15.15
N ARG A 503 -20.36 -14.63 15.09
CA ARG A 503 -21.15 -15.16 13.96
C ARG A 503 -20.79 -16.61 13.60
N ASN A 504 -20.37 -17.42 14.58
CA ASN A 504 -19.96 -18.81 14.40
C ASN A 504 -18.77 -19.03 13.44
N ARG A 505 -18.02 -17.98 13.08
CA ARG A 505 -16.99 -18.08 12.04
C ARG A 505 -15.80 -18.96 12.41
N VAL A 506 -15.56 -19.22 13.71
CA VAL A 506 -14.47 -20.12 14.13
C VAL A 506 -14.90 -21.57 13.95
N THR A 507 -16.16 -21.88 14.25
CA THR A 507 -16.72 -23.24 14.20
C THR A 507 -17.40 -23.58 12.87
N GLU A 508 -17.62 -22.60 12.00
CA GLU A 508 -18.35 -22.76 10.72
C GLU A 508 -17.77 -23.87 9.84
N ASP A 509 -16.45 -23.99 9.79
CA ASP A 509 -15.76 -25.00 8.96
C ASP A 509 -15.51 -26.34 9.68
N MET A 510 -15.84 -26.43 10.98
CA MET A 510 -15.57 -27.63 11.78
C MET A 510 -16.62 -28.72 11.54
N PRO A 511 -16.26 -30.02 11.64
CA PRO A 511 -17.23 -31.10 11.66
C PRO A 511 -18.27 -30.87 12.77
N LYS A 512 -19.56 -31.05 12.45
CA LYS A 512 -20.65 -30.74 13.37
C LYS A 512 -20.58 -31.58 14.64
N GLU A 513 -20.22 -32.86 14.49
CA GLU A 513 -20.08 -33.80 15.61
C GLU A 513 -19.03 -33.31 16.62
N LEU A 514 -17.93 -32.71 16.13
CA LEU A 514 -16.89 -32.14 16.98
C LEU A 514 -17.38 -30.86 17.67
N VAL A 515 -18.10 -29.98 16.96
CA VAL A 515 -18.64 -28.75 17.56
C VAL A 515 -19.65 -29.07 18.67
N ASP A 516 -20.48 -30.10 18.47
CA ASP A 516 -21.49 -30.51 19.43
C ASP A 516 -20.88 -31.21 20.68
N GLU A 517 -19.69 -31.82 20.56
CA GLU A 517 -18.98 -32.50 21.66
C GLU A 517 -18.12 -31.55 22.52
N LEU A 518 -17.53 -30.52 21.93
CA LEU A 518 -16.55 -29.67 22.60
C LEU A 518 -17.18 -28.53 23.40
N ASP A 519 -16.72 -28.38 24.64
CA ASP A 519 -17.07 -27.24 25.49
C ASP A 519 -16.10 -26.06 25.29
N PHE A 520 -16.63 -25.00 24.67
CA PHE A 520 -15.90 -23.76 24.42
C PHE A 520 -16.07 -22.72 25.54
N GLU A 521 -16.85 -23.02 26.58
CA GLU A 521 -16.97 -22.17 27.76
C GLU A 521 -15.59 -22.01 28.42
N ASN A 522 -15.20 -20.78 28.72
CA ASN A 522 -13.88 -20.44 29.27
C ASN A 522 -12.67 -20.98 28.45
N ALA A 523 -12.86 -21.28 27.17
CA ALA A 523 -11.75 -21.66 26.30
C ALA A 523 -10.79 -20.49 26.06
N ILE A 524 -9.53 -20.82 25.77
CA ILE A 524 -8.48 -19.87 25.43
C ILE A 524 -8.19 -19.97 23.93
N SER A 525 -8.42 -18.90 23.18
CA SER A 525 -7.94 -18.84 21.80
C SER A 525 -6.49 -18.37 21.79
N LEU A 526 -5.63 -19.12 21.12
CA LEU A 526 -4.22 -18.75 21.00
C LEU A 526 -3.69 -19.09 19.62
N TYR A 527 -2.56 -18.49 19.26
CA TYR A 527 -1.78 -18.93 18.11
C TYR A 527 -0.32 -19.07 18.49
N VAL A 528 0.35 -20.05 17.88
CA VAL A 528 1.80 -20.20 18.02
C VAL A 528 2.43 -19.76 16.71
N SER A 529 3.35 -18.80 16.79
CA SER A 529 4.21 -18.43 15.66
C SER A 529 5.40 -19.37 15.62
N PHE A 530 5.75 -19.84 14.43
CA PHE A 530 6.88 -20.71 14.14
C PHE A 530 7.84 -20.03 13.14
N PRO A 531 9.07 -20.54 12.99
CA PRO A 531 10.01 -20.07 11.98
C PRO A 531 9.38 -20.00 10.58
N LYS A 532 9.96 -19.15 9.71
CA LYS A 532 9.47 -18.90 8.34
C LYS A 532 8.04 -18.35 8.27
N ARG A 533 7.62 -17.58 9.30
CA ARG A 533 6.31 -16.91 9.38
C ARG A 533 5.12 -17.86 9.30
N LYS A 534 5.29 -19.09 9.79
CA LYS A 534 4.19 -20.05 9.96
C LYS A 534 3.43 -19.68 11.24
N TYR A 535 2.11 -19.65 11.17
CA TYR A 535 1.24 -19.42 12.34
C TYR A 535 0.20 -20.52 12.39
N VAL A 536 0.00 -21.11 13.56
CA VAL A 536 -1.02 -22.14 13.78
C VAL A 536 -1.92 -21.69 14.91
N ARG A 537 -3.23 -21.75 14.67
CA ARG A 537 -4.25 -21.36 15.65
C ARG A 537 -4.70 -22.59 16.43
N PHE A 538 -4.80 -22.41 17.74
CA PHE A 538 -5.33 -23.39 18.66
C PHE A 538 -6.45 -22.81 19.53
N VAL A 539 -7.22 -23.71 20.12
CA VAL A 539 -8.19 -23.44 21.17
C VAL A 539 -7.88 -24.39 22.32
N LEU A 540 -7.46 -23.85 23.45
CA LEU A 540 -7.28 -24.61 24.68
C LEU A 540 -8.60 -24.61 25.46
N LEU A 541 -9.24 -25.78 25.55
CA LEU A 541 -10.53 -25.95 26.19
C LEU A 541 -10.39 -25.95 27.71
N ASN A 542 -11.52 -25.83 28.42
CA ASN A 542 -11.54 -25.80 29.89
C ASN A 542 -11.02 -27.10 30.52
N ASN A 543 -11.26 -28.24 29.86
CA ASN A 543 -10.79 -29.56 30.30
C ASN A 543 -9.30 -29.84 30.01
N GLY A 544 -8.55 -28.86 29.49
CA GLY A 544 -7.14 -29.01 29.16
C GLY A 544 -6.85 -29.58 27.76
N ASN A 545 -7.87 -29.99 27.00
CA ASN A 545 -7.66 -30.46 25.63
C ASN A 545 -7.32 -29.28 24.69
N LEU A 546 -6.41 -29.54 23.76
CA LEU A 546 -5.95 -28.56 22.78
C LEU A 546 -6.48 -28.90 21.39
N LEU A 547 -7.37 -28.05 20.86
CA LEU A 547 -7.89 -28.16 19.51
C LEU A 547 -7.04 -27.32 18.55
N MET A 548 -6.58 -27.92 17.46
CA MET A 548 -5.92 -27.22 16.35
C MET A 548 -6.94 -26.87 15.26
N LEU A 549 -6.81 -25.71 14.59
CA LEU A 549 -7.82 -25.20 13.61
C LEU A 549 -7.36 -25.13 12.15
N GLY A 550 -6.05 -25.10 11.89
CA GLY A 550 -5.51 -24.95 10.53
C GLY A 550 -4.00 -24.96 10.54
N ILE A 551 -3.41 -25.49 9.46
CA ILE A 551 -1.96 -25.73 9.38
C ILE A 551 -1.37 -25.25 8.05
N PRO A 552 -0.14 -24.71 8.05
CA PRO A 552 0.61 -24.49 6.82
C PRO A 552 0.92 -25.82 6.12
N LYS A 553 1.19 -25.76 4.81
CA LYS A 553 1.73 -26.91 4.09
C LYS A 553 3.04 -27.40 4.74
N ASP A 554 3.23 -28.71 4.78
CA ASP A 554 4.42 -29.37 5.32
C ASP A 554 4.70 -28.92 6.77
N PHE A 555 3.64 -28.76 7.57
CA PHE A 555 3.72 -28.45 8.99
C PHE A 555 3.69 -29.72 9.82
N GLU A 556 4.53 -29.78 10.84
CA GLU A 556 4.69 -30.93 11.73
C GLU A 556 4.61 -30.46 13.18
N LEU A 557 4.17 -31.36 14.05
CA LEU A 557 4.24 -31.21 15.50
C LEU A 557 5.10 -32.33 16.08
N PRO A 558 5.63 -32.19 17.31
CA PRO A 558 6.42 -33.25 17.93
C PRO A 558 5.66 -34.58 18.00
N GLY A 559 6.02 -35.51 17.11
CA GLY A 559 5.39 -36.84 17.00
C GLY A 559 4.31 -37.01 15.92
N TYR A 560 3.98 -35.95 15.16
CA TYR A 560 2.92 -35.97 14.15
C TYR A 560 3.36 -35.27 12.86
N LYS A 561 3.19 -35.96 11.73
CA LYS A 561 3.48 -35.43 10.39
C LYS A 561 2.30 -34.64 9.84
N PHE A 562 2.54 -33.91 8.76
CA PHE A 562 1.50 -33.12 8.10
C PHE A 562 0.25 -33.94 7.76
N GLU A 563 0.44 -35.16 7.27
CA GLU A 563 -0.64 -36.08 6.90
C GLU A 563 -1.49 -36.51 8.10
N ASP A 564 -0.88 -36.64 9.28
CA ASP A 564 -1.59 -36.98 10.51
C ASP A 564 -2.45 -35.81 11.01
N LEU A 565 -1.99 -34.57 10.77
CA LEU A 565 -2.59 -33.35 11.29
C LEU A 565 -3.66 -32.76 10.37
N MET A 566 -3.59 -33.02 9.07
CA MET A 566 -4.47 -32.44 8.07
C MET A 566 -5.85 -33.12 8.08
N THR A 567 -6.92 -32.32 8.15
CA THR A 567 -8.29 -32.84 8.12
C THR A 567 -8.99 -32.57 6.80
N LYS A 568 -8.73 -31.39 6.20
CA LYS A 568 -9.36 -30.97 4.95
C LYS A 568 -8.44 -30.08 4.13
N GLU A 569 -8.38 -30.33 2.83
CA GLU A 569 -7.74 -29.46 1.84
C GLU A 569 -8.81 -28.62 1.12
N GLU A 570 -8.58 -27.32 1.03
CA GLU A 570 -9.44 -26.39 0.31
C GLU A 570 -8.65 -25.70 -0.80
N LYS A 571 -9.04 -25.95 -2.06
CA LYS A 571 -8.42 -25.34 -3.23
C LYS A 571 -9.25 -24.15 -3.70
N SER A 572 -8.61 -22.99 -3.77
CA SER A 572 -9.13 -21.81 -4.45
C SER A 572 -8.33 -21.55 -5.73
N PHE A 573 -8.81 -20.62 -6.56
CA PHE A 573 -8.12 -20.22 -7.79
C PHE A 573 -6.70 -19.66 -7.54
N LEU A 574 -6.43 -19.11 -6.36
CA LEU A 574 -5.17 -18.42 -6.04
C LEU A 574 -4.33 -19.10 -4.97
N SER A 575 -4.92 -19.97 -4.15
CA SER A 575 -4.23 -20.61 -3.03
C SER A 575 -4.90 -21.90 -2.57
N THR A 576 -4.12 -22.78 -1.97
CA THR A 576 -4.60 -23.93 -1.21
C THR A 576 -4.48 -23.64 0.29
N SER A 577 -5.53 -23.89 1.05
CA SER A 577 -5.53 -23.86 2.51
C SER A 577 -5.75 -25.25 3.09
N TYR A 578 -5.12 -25.53 4.24
CA TYR A 578 -5.23 -26.80 4.93
C TYR A 578 -5.82 -26.58 6.31
N LYS A 579 -6.99 -27.17 6.55
CA LYS A 579 -7.63 -27.16 7.86
C LYS A 579 -7.12 -28.33 8.69
N SER A 580 -7.04 -28.11 9.99
CA SER A 580 -6.84 -29.17 10.96
C SER A 580 -7.93 -29.02 12.00
N PHE A 581 -8.57 -30.11 12.39
CA PHE A 581 -9.53 -30.17 13.50
C PHE A 581 -9.12 -31.28 14.47
N LYS A 582 -7.81 -31.39 14.70
CA LYS A 582 -7.21 -32.40 15.57
C LYS A 582 -7.21 -31.94 17.02
N LEU A 583 -7.64 -32.84 17.91
CA LEU A 583 -7.74 -32.64 19.34
C LEU A 583 -6.65 -33.41 20.05
N PHE A 584 -5.95 -32.77 20.97
CA PHE A 584 -4.88 -33.38 21.78
C PHE A 584 -5.23 -33.29 23.26
N ASP A 585 -4.87 -34.31 24.03
CA ASP A 585 -4.88 -34.20 25.49
C ASP A 585 -3.69 -33.36 26.00
N GLU A 586 -3.63 -33.16 27.32
CA GLU A 586 -2.60 -32.37 27.98
C GLU A 586 -1.18 -32.85 27.65
N ASN A 587 -0.99 -34.16 27.43
CA ASN A 587 0.28 -34.84 27.18
C ASN A 587 0.65 -34.90 25.69
N GLY A 588 -0.24 -34.43 24.82
CA GLY A 588 -0.04 -34.37 23.39
C GLY A 588 -0.46 -35.63 22.64
N LYS A 589 -1.25 -36.51 23.24
CA LYS A 589 -1.85 -37.63 22.53
C LYS A 589 -3.05 -37.13 21.74
N MET A 590 -3.03 -37.34 20.43
CA MET A 590 -4.15 -37.06 19.54
C MET A 590 -5.34 -37.97 19.85
N LEU A 591 -6.53 -37.40 19.97
CA LEU A 591 -7.76 -38.06 20.41
C LEU A 591 -8.69 -38.45 19.24
N ASN A 592 -8.52 -37.86 18.05
CA ASN A 592 -9.37 -38.06 16.87
C ASN A 592 -8.63 -38.14 15.53
#